data_AF-A0A484Z8R9-F1
#
_entry.id   AF-A0A484Z8R9-F1
#
_cell.length_a   1.000
_cell.length_b   1.000
_cell.length_c   1.000
_cell.angle_alpha   90.00
_cell.angle_beta   90.00
_cell.angle_gamma   90.00
#
_symmetry.space_group_name_H-M   'P 1'
#
loop_
_entity.id
_entity.type
_entity.pdbx_description
1 polymer ?
#
loop_
_entity_poly.entity_id
_entity_poly.type
_entity_poly.pdbx_seq_one_letter_code
_entity_poly.pdbx_strand_id
1 'polypeptide(L)'
;MWHIRANTGDNQQRLWDFHVEDFMPERMALNLTGQKTPVSPQEDVNFDVVGYYLYGAPANGNSLQGQLFLRPLRDAVAALPGLPVWRYHRREPEPQPG
;
A
#
# COMPACT_ATOMS: atom_id res chain seq x y z
N MET A 1 -22.46 3.11 4.29
CA MET A 1 -22.09 4.15 3.30
C MET A 1 -23.37 4.84 2.85
N TRP A 2 -23.43 6.16 2.96
CA TRP A 2 -24.61 6.98 2.69
C TRP A 2 -24.35 7.85 1.47
N HIS A 3 -25.41 8.33 0.80
CA HIS A 3 -25.26 9.22 -0.35
C HIS A 3 -26.29 10.33 -0.37
N ILE A 4 -25.89 11.51 -0.86
CA ILE A 4 -26.79 12.61 -1.21
C ILE A 4 -27.12 12.49 -2.70
N ARG A 5 -28.41 12.60 -3.05
CA ARG A 5 -28.87 12.70 -4.43
C ARG A 5 -29.31 14.12 -4.75
N ALA A 6 -28.77 14.70 -5.81
CA ALA A 6 -29.18 16.01 -6.32
C ALA A 6 -29.49 15.92 -7.82
N ASN A 7 -30.47 16.69 -8.27
CA ASN A 7 -30.84 16.83 -9.69
C ASN A 7 -30.90 18.33 -9.98
N THR A 8 -30.24 18.79 -11.04
CA THR A 8 -30.16 20.21 -11.40
C THR A 8 -31.25 20.68 -12.36
N GLY A 9 -32.30 19.87 -12.54
CA GLY A 9 -33.40 20.13 -13.48
C GLY A 9 -33.22 19.47 -14.85
N ASP A 10 -32.16 18.68 -15.03
CA ASP A 10 -31.81 17.93 -16.24
C ASP A 10 -32.28 16.46 -16.18
N ASN A 11 -32.99 16.06 -15.11
CA ASN A 11 -33.37 14.67 -14.83
C ASN A 11 -32.18 13.70 -14.71
N GLN A 12 -30.96 14.21 -14.54
CA GLN A 12 -29.81 13.40 -14.21
C GLN A 12 -29.48 13.54 -12.71
N GLN A 13 -29.44 12.41 -12.01
CA GLN A 13 -29.08 12.39 -10.60
C GLN A 13 -27.56 12.40 -10.44
N ARG A 14 -27.06 13.33 -9.63
CA ARG A 14 -25.69 13.32 -9.11
C ARG A 14 -25.70 12.71 -7.72
N LEU A 15 -24.82 11.74 -7.52
CA LEU A 15 -24.62 11.05 -6.26
C LEU A 15 -23.35 11.59 -5.61
N TRP A 16 -23.42 11.86 -4.31
CA TRP A 16 -22.26 12.17 -3.50
C TRP A 16 -22.22 11.26 -2.29
N ASP A 17 -21.26 10.35 -2.29
CA ASP A 17 -21.09 9.31 -1.28
C ASP A 17 -20.29 9.84 -0.08
N PHE A 18 -20.75 9.49 1.13
CA PHE A 18 -20.04 9.80 2.37
C PHE A 18 -20.19 8.68 3.40
N HIS A 19 -19.20 8.59 4.28
CA HIS A 19 -19.20 7.64 5.38
C HIS A 19 -19.92 8.26 6.58
N VAL A 20 -20.78 7.47 7.22
CA VAL A 20 -21.40 7.81 8.51
C VAL A 20 -20.97 6.72 9.45
N GLU A 21 -20.05 7.06 10.35
CA GLU A 21 -19.41 6.15 11.28
C GLU A 21 -19.37 6.82 12.65
N ASP A 22 -19.48 6.02 13.72
CA ASP A 22 -19.19 6.49 15.07
C ASP A 22 -17.67 6.47 15.27
N PHE A 23 -17.01 7.48 14.69
CA PHE A 23 -15.55 7.57 14.62
C PHE A 23 -15.01 8.52 15.68
N MET A 24 -14.02 8.06 16.45
CA MET A 24 -13.21 8.94 17.29
C MET A 24 -12.09 9.54 16.45
N PRO A 25 -11.97 10.88 16.33
CA PRO A 25 -10.96 11.51 15.49
C PRO A 25 -9.56 11.01 15.80
N GLU A 26 -8.75 10.77 14.76
CA GLU A 26 -7.33 10.49 14.96
C GLU A 26 -6.67 11.65 15.71
N ARG A 27 -5.79 11.33 16.65
CA ARG A 27 -5.06 12.33 17.47
C ARG A 27 -3.57 12.35 17.17
N MET A 28 -3.11 11.43 16.32
CA MET A 28 -1.73 11.23 15.94
C MET A 28 -1.65 10.93 14.45
N ALA A 29 -0.55 11.34 13.81
CA ALA A 29 -0.15 10.88 12.51
C ALA A 29 0.98 9.84 12.66
N LEU A 30 0.98 8.84 11.78
CA LEU A 30 2.00 7.79 11.69
C LEU A 30 2.44 7.63 10.23
N ASN A 31 3.73 7.80 9.98
CA ASN A 31 4.35 7.56 8.68
C ASN A 31 5.23 6.31 8.76
N LEU A 32 5.00 5.37 7.83
CA LEU A 32 5.81 4.16 7.64
C LEU A 32 6.42 4.22 6.24
N THR A 33 7.74 4.31 6.15
CA THR A 33 8.46 4.41 4.87
C THR A 33 9.42 3.24 4.72
N GLY A 34 9.34 2.52 3.59
CA GLY A 34 10.26 1.43 3.25
C GLY A 34 11.17 1.79 2.07
N GLN A 35 12.00 0.84 1.63
CA GLN A 35 12.83 1.02 0.45
C GLN A 35 11.99 1.04 -0.84
N LYS A 36 12.28 1.98 -1.75
CA LYS A 36 11.58 2.10 -3.04
C LYS A 36 12.03 1.05 -4.06
N THR A 37 13.30 0.68 -4.00
CA THR A 37 13.88 -0.36 -4.85
C THR A 37 13.67 -1.72 -4.21
N PRO A 38 13.34 -2.77 -5.00
CA PRO A 38 13.31 -4.13 -4.48
C PRO A 38 14.63 -4.48 -3.80
N VAL A 39 14.51 -5.07 -2.62
CA VAL A 39 15.64 -5.47 -1.77
C VAL A 39 16.07 -6.88 -2.17
N SER A 40 17.37 -7.15 -2.18
CA SER A 40 17.89 -8.49 -2.46
C SER A 40 17.48 -9.48 -1.36
N PRO A 41 17.31 -10.78 -1.63
CA PRO A 41 16.99 -11.76 -0.58
C PRO A 41 18.04 -11.87 0.54
N GLN A 42 19.26 -11.36 0.33
CA GLN A 42 20.34 -11.34 1.33
C GLN A 42 20.42 -10.03 2.12
N GLU A 43 19.61 -9.02 1.76
CA GLU A 43 19.63 -7.70 2.40
C GLU A 43 18.53 -7.60 3.46
N ASP A 44 18.79 -6.80 4.50
CA ASP A 44 17.81 -6.51 5.54
C ASP A 44 16.68 -5.60 5.03
N VAL A 45 15.45 -5.91 5.44
CA VAL A 45 14.28 -5.06 5.17
C VAL A 45 14.09 -4.11 6.35
N ASN A 46 14.09 -2.81 6.07
CA ASN A 46 14.01 -1.76 7.08
C ASN A 46 12.82 -0.85 6.79
N PHE A 47 12.14 -0.43 7.85
CA PHE A 47 11.04 0.53 7.78
C PHE A 47 11.32 1.70 8.72
N ASP A 48 11.34 2.90 8.18
CA ASP A 48 11.40 4.12 8.96
C ASP A 48 10.01 4.43 9.52
N VAL A 49 9.94 4.63 10.84
CA VAL A 49 8.69 4.92 11.55
C VAL A 49 8.77 6.30 12.18
N VAL A 50 7.83 7.17 11.81
CA VAL A 50 7.73 8.53 12.36
C VAL A 50 6.32 8.76 12.88
N GLY A 51 6.18 9.02 14.17
CA GLY A 51 4.91 9.34 14.82
C GLY A 51 4.92 10.71 15.48
N TYR A 52 3.84 11.46 15.35
CA TYR A 52 3.64 12.73 16.02
C TYR A 52 2.16 12.97 16.32
N TYR A 53 1.88 13.68 17.39
CA TYR A 53 0.54 14.13 17.70
C TYR A 53 0.13 15.25 16.75
N LEU A 54 -1.15 15.32 16.40
CA LEU A 54 -1.66 16.34 15.47
C LEU A 54 -1.61 17.77 16.03
N TYR A 55 -1.32 17.92 17.33
CA TYR A 55 -1.03 19.22 17.96
C TYR A 55 0.47 19.60 17.90
N GLY A 56 1.33 18.77 17.30
CA GLY A 56 2.73 19.09 16.98
C GLY A 56 3.81 18.47 17.86
N ALA A 57 3.46 17.71 18.90
CA ALA A 57 4.46 17.03 19.73
C ALA A 57 4.92 15.69 19.12
N PRO A 58 6.18 15.27 19.32
CA PRO A 58 6.64 13.94 18.92
C PRO A 58 5.95 12.84 19.74
N ALA A 59 5.74 11.67 19.15
CA ALA A 59 5.17 10.50 19.83
C ALA A 59 6.22 9.75 20.70
N ASN A 60 7.01 10.49 21.48
CA ASN A 60 8.10 9.92 22.27
C ASN A 60 7.56 9.06 23.42
N GLY A 61 8.14 7.86 23.61
CA GLY A 61 7.69 6.89 24.62
C GLY A 61 6.43 6.11 24.23
N ASN A 62 5.82 6.40 23.08
CA ASN A 62 4.66 5.64 22.62
C ASN A 62 5.06 4.23 22.19
N SER A 63 4.21 3.26 22.51
CA SER A 63 4.36 1.90 22.00
C SER A 63 3.90 1.81 20.55
N LEU A 64 4.74 1.22 19.69
CA LEU A 64 4.35 0.82 18.35
C LEU A 64 4.09 -0.69 18.34
N GLN A 65 2.90 -1.09 17.91
CA GLN A 65 2.54 -2.49 17.71
C GLN A 65 2.20 -2.70 16.24
N GLY A 66 2.66 -3.81 15.67
CA GLY A 66 2.47 -4.12 14.26
C GLY A 66 2.68 -5.60 13.97
N GLN A 67 2.34 -5.99 12.74
CA GLN A 67 2.49 -7.34 12.23
C GLN A 67 3.26 -7.29 10.91
N LEU A 68 4.19 -8.22 10.70
CA LEU A 68 4.93 -8.35 9.44
C LEU A 68 4.38 -9.54 8.66
N PHE A 69 4.10 -9.33 7.38
CA PHE A 69 3.61 -10.36 6.48
C PHE A 69 4.53 -10.50 5.27
N LEU A 70 4.90 -11.73 4.93
CA LEU A 70 5.58 -12.05 3.68
C LEU A 70 4.56 -12.56 2.66
N ARG A 71 4.51 -11.93 1.48
CA ARG A 71 3.61 -12.33 0.39
C ARG A 71 4.36 -12.30 -0.94
N PRO A 72 4.07 -13.23 -1.88
CA PRO A 72 4.63 -13.17 -3.23
C PRO A 72 4.16 -11.91 -3.97
N LEU A 73 5.10 -11.15 -4.56
CA LEU A 73 4.79 -10.01 -5.41
C LEU A 73 4.52 -10.48 -6.85
N ARG A 74 3.28 -10.90 -7.13
CA ARG A 74 2.90 -11.50 -8.43
C ARG A 74 3.00 -10.51 -9.59
N ASP A 75 2.59 -9.26 -9.33
CA ASP A 75 2.54 -8.17 -10.29
C ASP A 75 3.70 -7.17 -10.04
N ALA A 76 4.95 -7.66 -10.01
CA ALA A 76 6.09 -6.84 -9.63
C ALA A 76 6.46 -5.76 -10.67
N VAL A 77 5.98 -5.89 -11.91
CA VAL A 77 6.26 -4.96 -13.00
C VAL A 77 4.96 -4.31 -13.44
N ALA A 78 4.65 -3.12 -12.89
CA ALA A 78 3.42 -2.39 -13.18
C ALA A 78 3.23 -2.09 -14.69
N ALA A 79 4.32 -1.95 -15.44
CA ALA A 79 4.29 -1.74 -16.89
C ALA A 79 3.82 -2.97 -17.69
N LEU A 80 3.76 -4.17 -17.08
CA LEU A 80 3.39 -5.42 -17.74
C LEU A 80 2.22 -6.11 -17.01
N PRO A 81 0.99 -5.57 -17.12
CA PRO A 81 -0.17 -6.12 -16.44
C PRO A 81 -0.48 -7.54 -16.93
N GLY A 82 -0.76 -8.45 -15.98
CA GLY A 82 -1.18 -9.83 -16.26
C GLY A 82 -0.05 -10.84 -16.51
N LEU A 83 1.23 -10.43 -16.42
CA LEU A 83 2.36 -11.30 -16.68
C LEU A 83 3.08 -11.69 -15.36
N PRO A 84 2.92 -12.94 -14.88
CA PRO A 84 3.50 -13.34 -13.60
C PRO A 84 5.03 -13.50 -13.70
N VAL A 85 5.75 -12.91 -12.75
CA VAL A 85 7.22 -12.79 -12.75
C VAL A 85 7.99 -14.13 -12.76
N TRP A 86 7.41 -15.22 -12.28
CA TRP A 86 8.04 -16.56 -12.32
C TRP A 86 8.34 -17.05 -13.74
N ARG A 87 7.82 -16.38 -14.78
CA ARG A 87 8.06 -16.75 -16.18
C ARG A 87 9.44 -16.33 -16.71
N TYR A 88 10.19 -15.49 -16.01
CA TYR A 88 11.48 -14.97 -16.50
C TYR A 88 12.72 -15.80 -16.13
N HIS A 89 12.64 -16.72 -15.16
CA HIS A 89 13.81 -17.47 -14.69
C HIS A 89 14.10 -18.81 -15.38
N ARG A 90 13.39 -19.15 -16.47
CA ARG A 90 13.75 -20.33 -17.27
C ARG A 90 14.87 -19.95 -18.25
N ARG A 91 16.13 -20.02 -17.79
CA ARG A 91 17.25 -20.23 -18.71
C ARG A 91 17.02 -21.56 -19.40
N GLU A 92 16.79 -21.52 -20.71
CA GLU A 92 16.81 -22.71 -21.56
C GLU A 92 18.24 -23.29 -21.51
N PRO A 93 18.42 -24.59 -21.23
CA PRO A 93 19.76 -25.18 -21.25
C PRO A 93 20.30 -25.16 -22.69
N GLU A 94 21.49 -24.61 -22.87
CA GLU A 94 22.23 -24.62 -24.12
C GLU A 94 22.45 -26.07 -24.59
N PRO A 95 22.13 -26.42 -25.86
CA PRO A 95 22.33 -27.77 -26.34
C PRO A 95 23.83 -28.08 -26.41
N GLN A 96 24.27 -29.14 -25.71
CA GLN A 96 25.65 -29.60 -25.79
C GLN A 96 25.92 -30.17 -27.20
N PRO A 97 27.03 -29.78 -27.86
CA PRO A 97 27.43 -30.41 -29.11
C PRO A 97 27.91 -31.84 -28.83
N GLY A 98 27.42 -32.78 -29.63
CA GLY A 98 27.82 -34.20 -29.62
C GLY A 98 29.10 -34.48 -30.39
#